data_AF-A0A519T1F5-F1
#
_entry.id   AF-A0A519T1F5-F1
#
_cell.length_a   1.000
_cell.length_b   1.000
_cell.length_c   1.000
_cell.angle_alpha   90.00
_cell.angle_beta   90.00
_cell.angle_gamma   90.00
#
_symmetry.space_group_name_H-M   'P 1'
#
loop_
_entity.id
_entity.type
_entity.pdbx_description
1 polymer ?
#
loop_
_entity_poly.entity_id
_entity_poly.type
_entity_poly.pdbx_seq_one_letter_code
_entity_poly.pdbx_strand_id
1 'polypeptide(L)'
;MIRTDLNIGLFGFGVVGQGLHAVLARTPGLHARIGRIAVKNRDKTRSLPAELFTFDKSDLLDDPSLTVIVELIDDADEAYLIVKEALLRGKAVVTANKKMLAEHLPELIEIQQTTGTPLLYESAACASLPVIRNLEEYYDTDLLESVEGIVNGSTNYILTAMHRDGQPYADALAKAQELGFAESNPALDVEGLDARNKLVLLLAHAFGLVVAPTELLTVGITSISSLATAYAREQG
;
A
#
# COMPACT_ATOMS: atom_id res chain seq x y z
N MET A 1 20.68 -19.79 -13.60
CA MET A 1 20.54 -18.35 -13.31
C MET A 1 21.45 -18.01 -12.14
N ILE A 2 22.38 -17.08 -12.32
CA ILE A 2 23.16 -16.53 -11.20
C ILE A 2 22.16 -15.74 -10.36
N ARG A 3 21.90 -16.16 -9.13
CA ARG A 3 21.07 -15.38 -8.19
C ARG A 3 21.92 -14.20 -7.73
N THR A 4 21.58 -13.00 -8.17
CA THR A 4 22.23 -11.76 -7.74
C THR A 4 21.82 -11.45 -6.30
N ASP A 5 22.78 -11.13 -5.44
CA ASP A 5 22.46 -10.66 -4.08
C ASP A 5 21.67 -9.33 -4.18
N LEU A 6 20.49 -9.27 -3.55
CA LEU A 6 19.63 -8.10 -3.51
C LEU A 6 20.04 -7.22 -2.32
N ASN A 7 20.59 -6.05 -2.62
CA ASN A 7 20.93 -5.04 -1.61
C ASN A 7 19.82 -3.98 -1.56
N ILE A 8 19.11 -3.95 -0.45
CA ILE A 8 17.91 -3.13 -0.26
C ILE A 8 18.26 -1.85 0.50
N GLY A 9 17.91 -0.70 -0.07
CA GLY A 9 17.72 0.55 0.66
C GLY A 9 16.27 0.66 1.10
N LEU A 10 16.02 0.87 2.40
CA LEU A 10 14.68 0.90 2.97
C LEU A 10 14.31 2.30 3.47
N PHE A 11 13.23 2.88 2.95
CA PHE A 11 12.62 4.09 3.50
C PHE A 11 11.47 3.71 4.44
N GLY A 12 11.62 4.08 5.71
CA GLY A 12 10.63 3.77 6.75
C GLY A 12 10.94 2.47 7.50
N PHE A 13 10.82 2.54 8.82
CA PHE A 13 11.04 1.39 9.72
C PHE A 13 9.91 1.27 10.76
N GLY A 14 8.68 1.43 10.29
CA GLY A 14 7.46 1.18 11.05
C GLY A 14 7.15 -0.30 11.19
N VAL A 15 5.87 -0.63 11.38
CA VAL A 15 5.39 -2.02 11.53
C VAL A 15 5.74 -2.86 10.29
N VAL A 16 5.46 -2.34 9.08
CA VAL A 16 5.71 -3.06 7.83
C VAL A 16 7.22 -3.23 7.58
N GLY A 17 8.03 -2.18 7.78
CA GLY A 17 9.49 -2.26 7.62
C GLY A 17 10.16 -3.26 8.58
N GLN A 18 9.70 -3.32 9.83
CA GLN A 18 10.14 -4.34 10.79
C GLN A 18 9.70 -5.74 10.38
N GLY A 19 8.47 -5.88 9.89
CA GLY A 19 7.95 -7.14 9.34
C GLY A 19 8.78 -7.65 8.16
N LEU A 20 9.11 -6.77 7.21
CA LEU A 20 9.99 -7.08 6.08
C LEU A 20 11.35 -7.58 6.56
N HIS A 21 12.00 -6.86 7.48
CA HIS A 21 13.28 -7.28 8.05
C HIS A 21 13.19 -8.68 8.69
N ALA A 22 12.12 -8.94 9.46
CA ALA A 22 11.91 -10.24 10.10
C ALA A 22 11.69 -11.39 9.08
N VAL A 23 10.97 -11.13 7.99
CA VAL A 23 10.75 -12.11 6.91
C VAL A 23 12.05 -12.41 6.17
N LEU A 24 12.85 -11.39 5.84
CA LEU A 24 14.15 -11.57 5.18
C LEU A 24 15.11 -12.39 6.02
N ALA A 25 15.18 -12.13 7.33
CA ALA A 25 16.01 -12.90 8.26
C ALA A 25 15.61 -14.39 8.36
N ARG A 26 14.33 -14.70 8.12
CA ARG A 26 13.79 -16.07 8.10
C ARG A 26 13.84 -16.73 6.73
N THR A 27 14.22 -16.00 5.69
CA THR A 27 14.22 -16.46 4.29
C THR A 27 15.60 -16.30 3.66
N PRO A 28 16.65 -16.97 4.19
CA PRO A 28 18.03 -16.78 3.72
C PRO A 28 18.23 -17.15 2.24
N GLY A 29 17.38 -18.04 1.71
CA GLY A 29 17.42 -18.45 0.30
C GLY A 29 17.05 -17.35 -0.70
N LEU A 30 16.54 -16.20 -0.25
CA LEU A 30 16.25 -15.05 -1.10
C LEU A 30 17.51 -14.25 -1.48
N HIS A 31 18.64 -14.45 -0.77
CA HIS A 31 19.86 -13.66 -1.00
C HIS A 31 19.62 -12.15 -0.96
N ALA A 32 18.73 -11.71 -0.06
CA ALA A 32 18.35 -10.31 0.09
C ALA A 32 18.76 -9.79 1.47
N ARG A 33 19.41 -8.62 1.50
CA ARG A 33 19.82 -7.94 2.72
C ARG A 33 19.45 -6.47 2.69
N ILE A 34 19.07 -5.94 3.84
CA ILE A 34 18.86 -4.50 4.03
C ILE A 34 20.23 -3.88 4.32
N GLY A 35 20.72 -3.06 3.38
CA GLY A 35 22.00 -2.38 3.51
C GLY A 35 21.91 -1.11 4.36
N ARG A 36 20.86 -0.32 4.15
CA ARG A 36 20.65 0.94 4.87
C ARG A 36 19.17 1.30 4.98
N ILE A 37 18.80 2.01 6.05
CA ILE A 37 17.43 2.35 6.37
C ILE A 37 17.32 3.86 6.65
N ALA A 38 16.59 4.58 5.80
CA ALA A 38 16.27 5.99 6.02
C ALA A 38 15.03 6.14 6.89
N VAL A 39 15.13 6.98 7.93
CA VAL A 39 14.06 7.24 8.89
C VAL A 39 13.98 8.73 9.26
N LYS A 40 12.78 9.21 9.63
CA LYS A 40 12.55 10.64 9.96
C LYS A 40 12.91 10.99 11.41
N ASN A 41 12.55 10.14 12.37
CA ASN A 41 12.68 10.45 13.81
C ASN A 41 14.01 9.94 14.39
N ARG A 42 14.87 10.84 14.87
CA ARG A 42 16.17 10.53 15.50
C ARG A 42 16.05 9.87 16.86
N ASP A 43 15.04 10.27 17.64
CA ASP A 43 14.90 9.91 19.05
C ASP A 43 14.09 8.63 19.27
N LYS A 44 13.45 8.10 18.21
CA LYS A 44 12.70 6.84 18.27
C LYS A 44 13.66 5.66 18.44
N THR A 45 13.56 4.94 19.55
CA THR A 45 14.28 3.67 19.77
C THR A 45 13.89 2.63 18.72
N ARG A 46 14.88 1.89 18.23
CA ARG A 46 14.71 0.86 17.19
C ARG A 46 15.42 -0.43 17.60
N SER A 47 14.98 -1.54 17.04
CA SER A 47 15.45 -2.89 17.36
C SER A 47 16.74 -3.31 16.66
N LEU A 48 17.24 -2.50 15.72
CA LEU A 48 18.45 -2.79 14.95
C LEU A 48 19.61 -1.86 15.35
N PRO A 49 20.86 -2.22 15.05
CA PRO A 49 22.02 -1.37 15.30
C PRO A 49 21.91 0.02 14.65
N ALA A 50 22.44 1.04 15.33
CA ALA A 50 22.32 2.43 14.91
C ALA A 50 22.99 2.70 13.55
N GLU A 51 24.05 1.96 13.22
CA GLU A 51 24.79 2.09 11.96
C GLU A 51 23.98 1.73 10.70
N LEU A 52 22.87 1.00 10.84
CA LEU A 52 21.97 0.71 9.72
C LEU A 52 21.05 1.89 9.39
N PHE A 53 20.91 2.86 10.28
CA PHE A 53 19.98 3.96 10.12
C PHE A 53 20.67 5.23 9.62
N THR A 54 19.95 5.95 8.75
CA THR A 54 20.30 7.30 8.32
C THR A 54 19.08 8.21 8.36
N PHE A 55 19.34 9.50 8.32
CA PHE A 55 18.36 10.58 8.24
C PHE A 55 18.44 11.34 6.92
N ASP A 56 19.37 10.94 6.04
CA ASP A 56 19.54 11.50 4.70
C ASP A 56 19.06 10.47 3.67
N LYS A 57 18.20 10.90 2.76
CA LYS A 57 17.69 10.05 1.68
C LYS A 57 18.79 9.76 0.64
N SER A 58 19.72 10.70 0.50
CA SER A 58 20.83 10.64 -0.45
C SER A 58 21.76 9.46 -0.13
N ASP A 59 21.92 9.11 1.15
CA ASP A 59 22.66 7.92 1.59
C ASP A 59 22.10 6.60 1.02
N LEU A 60 20.85 6.57 0.56
CA LEU A 60 20.25 5.41 -0.11
C LEU A 60 20.20 5.61 -1.64
N LEU A 61 19.83 6.81 -2.09
CA LEU A 61 19.63 7.11 -3.52
C LEU A 61 20.96 7.24 -4.29
N ASP A 62 22.02 7.68 -3.62
CA ASP A 62 23.36 7.83 -4.22
C ASP A 62 24.23 6.57 -4.07
N ASP A 63 23.90 5.65 -3.16
CA ASP A 63 24.70 4.45 -2.91
C ASP A 63 24.55 3.45 -4.07
N PRO A 64 25.59 3.22 -4.90
CA PRO A 64 25.51 2.31 -6.04
C PRO A 64 25.39 0.85 -5.64
N SER A 65 25.69 0.50 -4.38
CA SER A 65 25.56 -0.86 -3.87
C SER A 65 24.12 -1.25 -3.59
N LEU A 66 23.21 -0.28 -3.41
CA LEU A 66 21.78 -0.49 -3.18
C LEU A 66 21.04 -0.52 -4.52
N THR A 67 20.65 -1.70 -4.98
CA THR A 67 20.02 -1.91 -6.29
C THR A 67 18.49 -1.88 -6.23
N VAL A 68 17.92 -2.06 -5.04
CA VAL A 68 16.48 -2.05 -4.80
C VAL A 68 16.15 -1.04 -3.71
N ILE A 69 15.22 -0.14 -3.98
CA ILE A 69 14.63 0.77 -3.01
C ILE A 69 13.27 0.23 -2.59
N VAL A 70 13.07 0.05 -1.29
CA VAL A 70 11.77 -0.30 -0.71
C VAL A 70 11.24 0.93 0.03
N GLU A 71 10.07 1.42 -0.37
CA GLU A 71 9.44 2.61 0.19
C GLU A 71 8.21 2.22 1.02
N LEU A 72 8.25 2.53 2.33
CA LEU A 72 7.22 2.19 3.33
C LEU A 72 6.96 3.38 4.29
N ILE A 73 7.01 4.61 3.79
CA ILE A 73 6.66 5.80 4.56
C ILE A 73 5.16 6.14 4.36
N ASP A 74 4.62 6.92 5.28
CA ASP A 74 3.21 7.34 5.32
C ASP A 74 2.95 8.61 4.48
N ASP A 75 3.95 9.48 4.39
CA ASP A 75 3.91 10.73 3.62
C ASP A 75 3.96 10.45 2.10
N ALA A 76 2.83 10.64 1.42
CA ALA A 76 2.68 10.35 -0.01
C ALA A 76 3.49 11.28 -0.92
N ASP A 77 3.56 12.57 -0.58
CA ASP A 77 4.30 13.56 -1.38
C ASP A 77 5.80 13.27 -1.32
N GLU A 78 6.28 12.93 -0.12
CA GLU A 78 7.67 12.51 0.08
C GLU A 78 7.97 11.17 -0.59
N ALA A 79 7.06 10.20 -0.49
CA ALA A 79 7.20 8.92 -1.15
C ALA A 79 7.33 9.07 -2.66
N TYR A 80 6.54 9.95 -3.27
CA TYR A 80 6.60 10.24 -4.70
C TYR A 80 8.00 10.73 -5.12
N LEU A 81 8.56 11.70 -4.38
CA LEU A 81 9.89 12.23 -4.67
C LEU A 81 10.97 11.15 -4.57
N ILE A 82 10.91 10.30 -3.54
CA ILE A 82 11.84 9.19 -3.34
C ILE A 82 11.73 8.18 -4.48
N VAL A 83 10.52 7.74 -4.81
CA VAL A 83 10.26 6.72 -5.83
C VAL A 83 10.68 7.22 -7.20
N LYS A 84 10.29 8.45 -7.57
CA LYS A 84 10.69 9.08 -8.83
C LYS A 84 12.21 9.15 -8.98
N GLU A 85 12.90 9.66 -7.96
CA GLU A 85 14.36 9.79 -8.00
C GLU A 85 15.06 8.42 -8.09
N ALA A 86 14.55 7.40 -7.37
CA ALA A 86 15.09 6.05 -7.44
C ALA A 86 14.94 5.44 -8.85
N LEU A 87 13.76 5.58 -9.47
CA LEU A 87 13.50 5.09 -10.82
C LEU A 87 14.38 5.78 -11.87
N LEU A 88 14.51 7.11 -11.80
CA LEU A 88 15.38 7.88 -12.69
C LEU A 88 16.87 7.49 -12.59
N ARG A 89 17.27 6.94 -11.44
CA ARG A 89 18.62 6.43 -11.18
C ARG A 89 18.82 4.95 -11.51
N GLY A 90 17.81 4.30 -12.10
CA GLY A 90 17.90 2.88 -12.47
C GLY A 90 17.82 1.92 -11.29
N LYS A 91 17.32 2.36 -10.12
CA LYS A 91 17.12 1.48 -8.95
C LYS A 91 15.71 0.92 -8.99
N ALA A 92 15.57 -0.41 -8.94
CA ALA A 92 14.25 -1.03 -8.86
C ALA A 92 13.52 -0.58 -7.60
N VAL A 93 12.22 -0.32 -7.69
CA VAL A 93 11.42 0.19 -6.57
C VAL A 93 10.32 -0.80 -6.19
N VAL A 94 10.15 -1.01 -4.88
CA VAL A 94 8.98 -1.67 -4.29
C VAL A 94 8.32 -0.71 -3.31
N THR A 95 7.02 -0.44 -3.42
CA THR A 95 6.31 0.49 -2.54
C THR A 95 4.97 -0.08 -2.08
N ALA A 96 4.52 0.34 -0.89
CA ALA A 96 3.17 0.07 -0.38
C ALA A 96 2.28 1.33 -0.34
N ASN A 97 2.75 2.47 -0.85
CA ASN A 97 2.07 3.76 -0.71
C ASN A 97 0.98 3.95 -1.77
N LYS A 98 -0.19 3.40 -1.48
CA LYS A 98 -1.39 3.49 -2.33
C LYS A 98 -1.82 4.90 -2.70
N LYS A 99 -1.66 5.89 -1.81
CA LYS A 99 -2.08 7.27 -2.07
C LYS A 99 -1.16 7.89 -3.13
N MET A 100 0.15 7.80 -2.89
CA MET A 100 1.17 8.25 -3.82
C MET A 100 0.99 7.63 -5.21
N LEU A 101 0.80 6.31 -5.26
CA LEU A 101 0.58 5.62 -6.53
C LEU A 101 -0.69 6.12 -7.22
N ALA A 102 -1.82 6.18 -6.51
CA ALA A 102 -3.08 6.61 -7.12
C ALA A 102 -3.03 8.04 -7.67
N GLU A 103 -2.26 8.94 -7.05
CA GLU A 103 -2.11 10.35 -7.48
C GLU A 103 -1.11 10.52 -8.63
N HIS A 104 -0.11 9.63 -8.75
CA HIS A 104 1.02 9.80 -9.67
C HIS A 104 1.21 8.65 -10.68
N LEU A 105 0.30 7.68 -10.75
CA LEU A 105 0.43 6.48 -11.57
C LEU A 105 0.79 6.76 -13.05
N PRO A 106 0.15 7.71 -13.76
CA PRO A 106 0.49 7.99 -15.16
C PRO A 106 1.96 8.34 -15.37
N GLU A 107 2.51 9.21 -14.51
CA GLU A 107 3.90 9.66 -14.62
C GLU A 107 4.88 8.55 -14.22
N LEU A 108 4.54 7.76 -13.19
CA LEU A 108 5.39 6.64 -12.76
C LEU A 108 5.48 5.56 -13.85
N ILE A 109 4.39 5.31 -14.58
CA ILE A 109 4.39 4.43 -15.76
C ILE A 109 5.30 5.01 -16.85
N GLU A 110 5.22 6.30 -17.14
CA GLU A 110 6.09 6.95 -18.15
C GLU A 110 7.58 6.85 -17.79
N ILE A 111 7.93 7.07 -16.52
CA ILE A 111 9.30 6.91 -16.03
C ILE A 111 9.75 5.45 -16.18
N GLN A 112 8.90 4.49 -15.81
CA GLN A 112 9.21 3.06 -15.97
C GLN A 112 9.44 2.70 -17.45
N GLN A 113 8.59 3.18 -18.36
CA GLN A 113 8.73 2.95 -19.80
C GLN A 113 10.02 3.57 -20.37
N THR A 114 10.39 4.75 -19.90
CA THR A 114 11.57 5.48 -20.38
C THR A 114 12.88 4.88 -19.85
N THR A 115 12.90 4.49 -18.58
CA THR A 115 14.12 4.01 -17.91
C THR A 115 14.30 2.49 -17.97
N GLY A 116 13.21 1.75 -18.18
CA GLY A 116 13.18 0.29 -18.05
C GLY A 116 13.28 -0.20 -16.59
N THR A 117 13.18 0.71 -15.61
CA THR A 117 13.38 0.39 -14.19
C THR A 117 12.10 -0.18 -13.56
N PRO A 118 12.15 -1.36 -12.91
CA PRO A 118 10.97 -1.96 -12.31
C PRO A 118 10.38 -1.12 -11.17
N LEU A 119 9.06 -1.02 -11.14
CA LEU A 119 8.26 -0.45 -10.04
C LEU A 119 7.18 -1.48 -9.67
N LEU A 120 7.22 -2.01 -8.44
CA LEU A 120 6.29 -3.03 -7.95
C LEU A 120 5.54 -2.54 -6.71
N TYR A 121 4.25 -2.87 -6.61
CA TYR A 121 3.38 -2.34 -5.55
C TYR A 121 2.20 -3.24 -5.17
N GLU A 122 2.37 -4.56 -5.22
CA GLU A 122 1.34 -5.55 -4.84
C GLU A 122 0.67 -5.24 -3.49
N SER A 123 1.48 -4.91 -2.47
CA SER A 123 0.97 -4.66 -1.13
C SER A 123 0.11 -3.39 -1.01
N ALA A 124 0.21 -2.46 -1.97
CA ALA A 124 -0.62 -1.26 -2.01
C ALA A 124 -2.08 -1.56 -2.39
N ALA A 125 -2.34 -2.63 -3.15
CA ALA A 125 -3.69 -2.99 -3.59
C ALA A 125 -4.47 -3.72 -2.48
N CYS A 126 -4.00 -4.87 -2.02
CA CYS A 126 -4.75 -5.72 -1.07
C CYS A 126 -3.84 -6.40 -0.04
N ALA A 127 -2.79 -5.69 0.41
CA ALA A 127 -1.85 -6.13 1.43
C ALA A 127 -1.20 -7.49 1.09
N SER A 128 -1.67 -8.59 1.68
CA SER A 128 -1.11 -9.94 1.49
C SER A 128 -1.77 -10.73 0.36
N LEU A 129 -2.88 -10.24 -0.21
CA LEU A 129 -3.54 -10.90 -1.34
C LEU A 129 -2.79 -10.54 -2.63
N PRO A 130 -2.37 -11.53 -3.44
CA PRO A 130 -1.62 -11.29 -4.68
C PRO A 130 -2.57 -10.88 -5.82
N VAL A 131 -3.27 -9.77 -5.67
CA VAL A 131 -4.34 -9.36 -6.58
C VAL A 131 -3.78 -8.85 -7.90
N ILE A 132 -2.74 -8.00 -7.85
CA ILE A 132 -2.10 -7.48 -9.07
C ILE A 132 -1.51 -8.64 -9.88
N ARG A 133 -0.70 -9.48 -9.24
CA ARG A 133 -0.12 -10.65 -9.92
C ARG A 133 -1.19 -11.57 -10.51
N ASN A 134 -2.30 -11.82 -9.82
CA ASN A 134 -3.35 -12.67 -10.38
C ASN A 134 -3.98 -12.05 -11.63
N LEU A 135 -4.23 -10.73 -11.63
CA LEU A 135 -4.76 -10.03 -12.80
C LEU A 135 -3.75 -10.06 -13.97
N GLU A 136 -2.46 -9.86 -13.70
CA GLU A 136 -1.42 -9.79 -14.72
C GLU A 136 -0.91 -11.14 -15.24
N GLU A 137 -0.92 -12.20 -14.43
CA GLU A 137 -0.33 -13.51 -14.80
C GLU A 137 -1.38 -14.61 -15.03
N TYR A 138 -2.50 -14.60 -14.29
CA TYR A 138 -3.48 -15.69 -14.36
C TYR A 138 -4.67 -15.35 -15.26
N TYR A 139 -5.08 -14.08 -15.30
CA TYR A 139 -6.20 -13.59 -16.09
C TYR A 139 -5.77 -12.81 -17.34
N ASP A 140 -4.49 -12.89 -17.74
CA ASP A 140 -3.92 -12.11 -18.84
C ASP A 140 -4.55 -12.42 -20.22
N THR A 141 -5.14 -13.61 -20.37
CA THR A 141 -5.87 -14.02 -21.57
C THR A 141 -7.40 -13.96 -21.43
N ASP A 142 -7.91 -13.66 -20.24
CA ASP A 142 -9.34 -13.67 -19.97
C ASP A 142 -9.98 -12.32 -20.30
N LEU A 143 -11.22 -12.36 -20.77
CA LEU A 143 -12.02 -11.16 -20.96
C LEU A 143 -12.74 -10.83 -19.65
N LEU A 144 -12.11 -9.99 -18.83
CA LEU A 144 -12.71 -9.51 -17.58
C LEU A 144 -13.90 -8.59 -17.88
N GLU A 145 -15.08 -8.92 -17.35
CA GLU A 145 -16.27 -8.08 -17.46
C GLU A 145 -16.40 -7.10 -16.29
N SER A 146 -16.02 -7.52 -15.08
CA SER A 146 -16.05 -6.69 -13.88
C SER A 146 -15.04 -7.15 -12.82
N VAL A 147 -14.70 -6.25 -11.91
CA VAL A 147 -13.92 -6.54 -10.70
C VAL A 147 -14.64 -5.91 -9.51
N GLU A 148 -14.97 -6.72 -8.52
CA GLU A 148 -15.66 -6.31 -7.30
C GLU A 148 -14.96 -6.91 -6.09
N GLY A 149 -14.90 -6.17 -4.97
CA GLY A 149 -14.25 -6.67 -3.78
C GLY A 149 -14.32 -5.75 -2.57
N ILE A 150 -14.19 -6.36 -1.39
CA ILE A 150 -14.05 -5.65 -0.12
C ILE A 150 -12.56 -5.43 0.14
N VAL A 151 -12.10 -4.20 -0.06
CA VAL A 151 -10.66 -3.87 -0.03
C VAL A 151 -10.23 -3.02 1.17
N ASN A 152 -11.17 -2.60 2.03
CA ASN A 152 -10.90 -1.84 3.26
C ASN A 152 -11.39 -2.58 4.50
N GLY A 153 -10.46 -2.93 5.39
CA GLY A 153 -10.75 -3.73 6.57
C GLY A 153 -11.54 -2.99 7.64
N SER A 154 -11.26 -1.69 7.83
CA SER A 154 -11.90 -0.85 8.85
C SER A 154 -13.38 -0.65 8.55
N THR A 155 -13.72 -0.27 7.31
CA THR A 155 -15.12 -0.13 6.87
C THR A 155 -15.83 -1.47 6.92
N ASN A 156 -15.19 -2.56 6.50
CA ASN A 156 -15.80 -3.89 6.53
C ASN A 156 -16.10 -4.34 7.95
N TYR A 157 -15.20 -4.09 8.90
CA TYR A 157 -15.42 -4.37 10.31
C TYR A 157 -16.63 -3.60 10.86
N ILE A 158 -16.67 -2.29 10.60
CA ILE A 158 -17.77 -1.41 11.05
C ILE A 158 -19.11 -1.89 10.48
N LEU A 159 -19.19 -2.11 9.17
CA LEU A 159 -20.40 -2.58 8.51
C LEU A 159 -20.83 -3.96 9.00
N THR A 160 -19.87 -4.86 9.27
CA THR A 160 -20.14 -6.17 9.86
C THR A 160 -20.71 -6.05 11.26
N ALA A 161 -20.19 -5.16 12.12
CA ALA A 161 -20.72 -4.93 13.46
C ALA A 161 -22.14 -4.34 13.41
N MET A 162 -22.38 -3.35 12.53
CA MET A 162 -23.72 -2.80 12.32
C MET A 162 -24.69 -3.88 11.82
N HIS A 163 -24.28 -4.70 10.86
CA HIS A 163 -25.13 -5.72 10.25
C HIS A 163 -25.32 -6.96 11.11
N ARG A 164 -24.34 -7.42 11.88
CA ARG A 164 -24.47 -8.62 12.72
C ARG A 164 -25.06 -8.30 14.09
N ASP A 165 -24.53 -7.26 14.73
CA ASP A 165 -24.80 -6.96 16.13
C ASP A 165 -25.87 -5.87 16.30
N GLY A 166 -26.37 -5.29 15.19
CA GLY A 166 -27.38 -4.23 15.20
C GLY A 166 -26.89 -2.92 15.80
N GLN A 167 -25.57 -2.73 15.90
CA GLN A 167 -24.97 -1.56 16.52
C GLN A 167 -25.19 -0.30 15.67
N PRO A 168 -25.43 0.87 16.29
CA PRO A 168 -25.32 2.15 15.61
C PRO A 168 -23.92 2.37 15.03
N TYR A 169 -23.82 3.13 13.93
CA TYR A 169 -22.55 3.44 13.28
C TYR A 169 -21.49 4.01 14.25
N ALA A 170 -21.89 4.96 15.11
CA ALA A 170 -20.98 5.60 16.05
C ALA A 170 -20.36 4.61 17.05
N ASP A 171 -21.16 3.65 17.54
CA ASP A 171 -20.70 2.64 18.49
C ASP A 171 -19.78 1.61 17.80
N ALA A 172 -20.13 1.20 16.59
CA ALA A 172 -19.31 0.30 15.77
C ALA A 172 -17.96 0.93 15.42
N LEU A 173 -17.93 2.22 15.07
CA LEU A 173 -16.70 2.97 14.84
C LEU A 173 -15.85 3.09 16.11
N ALA A 174 -16.46 3.47 17.24
CA ALA A 174 -15.75 3.56 18.51
C ALA A 174 -15.12 2.22 18.90
N LYS A 175 -15.84 1.11 18.68
CA LYS A 175 -15.32 -0.23 18.94
C LYS A 175 -14.19 -0.61 17.99
N ALA A 176 -14.30 -0.27 16.71
CA ALA A 176 -13.24 -0.47 15.73
C ALA A 176 -11.96 0.27 16.14
N GLN A 177 -12.09 1.49 16.67
CA GLN A 177 -10.95 2.28 17.19
C GLN A 177 -10.32 1.64 18.43
N GLU A 178 -11.14 1.20 19.39
CA GLU A 178 -10.66 0.53 20.61
C GLU A 178 -9.85 -0.74 20.30
N LEU A 179 -10.29 -1.50 19.29
CA LEU A 179 -9.64 -2.74 18.86
C LEU A 179 -8.49 -2.52 17.87
N GLY A 180 -8.22 -1.26 17.48
CA GLY A 180 -7.16 -0.93 16.53
C GLY A 180 -7.47 -1.27 15.06
N PHE A 181 -8.73 -1.54 14.72
CA PHE A 181 -9.17 -1.69 13.33
C PHE A 181 -9.30 -0.36 12.61
N ALA A 182 -9.56 0.74 13.32
CA ALA A 182 -9.64 2.09 12.77
C ALA A 182 -8.75 3.05 13.57
N GLU A 183 -8.17 4.04 12.88
CA GLU A 183 -7.38 5.08 13.55
C GLU A 183 -8.26 6.14 14.22
N SER A 184 -7.65 7.00 15.06
CA SER A 184 -8.36 8.10 15.71
C SER A 184 -8.98 9.08 14.70
N ASN A 185 -8.31 9.30 13.57
CA ASN A 185 -8.88 9.95 12.40
C ASN A 185 -9.14 8.91 11.30
N PRO A 186 -10.37 8.38 11.18
CA PRO A 186 -10.69 7.29 10.26
C PRO A 186 -11.11 7.78 8.86
N ALA A 187 -10.98 9.08 8.55
CA ALA A 187 -11.54 9.69 7.34
C ALA A 187 -11.11 8.97 6.06
N LEU A 188 -9.83 8.55 5.98
CA LEU A 188 -9.32 7.81 4.82
C LEU A 188 -10.11 6.51 4.55
N ASP A 189 -10.56 5.85 5.61
CA ASP A 189 -11.32 4.60 5.52
C ASP A 189 -12.81 4.89 5.31
N VAL A 190 -13.44 5.63 6.24
CA VAL A 190 -14.91 5.75 6.29
C VAL A 190 -15.48 6.62 5.18
N GLU A 191 -14.68 7.49 4.57
CA GLU A 191 -15.06 8.27 3.39
C GLU A 191 -14.75 7.53 2.08
N GLY A 192 -14.17 6.32 2.14
CA GLY A 192 -13.90 5.46 0.98
C GLY A 192 -12.63 5.83 0.19
N LEU A 193 -11.80 6.73 0.70
CA LEU A 193 -10.61 7.22 -0.01
C LEU A 193 -9.53 6.14 -0.17
N ASP A 194 -9.32 5.30 0.84
CA ASP A 194 -8.40 4.15 0.75
C ASP A 194 -8.87 3.14 -0.32
N ALA A 195 -10.16 2.79 -0.31
CA ALA A 195 -10.75 1.89 -1.30
C ALA A 195 -10.64 2.47 -2.72
N ARG A 196 -10.90 3.77 -2.89
CA ARG A 196 -10.73 4.48 -4.16
C ARG A 196 -9.29 4.43 -4.67
N ASN A 197 -8.31 4.68 -3.81
CA ASN A 197 -6.90 4.64 -4.22
C ASN A 197 -6.49 3.23 -4.68
N LYS A 198 -6.98 2.18 -4.00
CA LYS A 198 -6.80 0.78 -4.42
C LYS A 198 -7.49 0.50 -5.74
N LEU A 199 -8.70 1.03 -5.95
CA LEU A 199 -9.44 0.87 -7.19
C LEU A 199 -8.69 1.44 -8.39
N VAL A 200 -7.99 2.57 -8.26
CA VAL A 200 -7.11 3.10 -9.34
C VAL A 200 -6.10 2.05 -9.79
N LEU A 201 -5.44 1.37 -8.84
CA LEU A 201 -4.45 0.34 -9.16
C LEU A 201 -5.11 -0.89 -9.80
N LEU A 202 -6.28 -1.30 -9.29
CA LEU A 202 -7.01 -2.44 -9.82
C LEU A 202 -7.54 -2.19 -11.25
N LEU A 203 -8.00 -0.97 -11.55
CA LEU A 203 -8.46 -0.61 -12.90
C LEU A 203 -7.33 -0.63 -13.92
N ALA A 204 -6.14 -0.15 -13.53
CA ALA A 204 -4.96 -0.18 -14.38
C ALA A 204 -4.59 -1.63 -14.74
N HIS A 205 -4.64 -2.54 -13.77
CA HIS A 205 -4.24 -3.94 -13.96
C HIS A 205 -5.32 -4.84 -14.55
N ALA A 206 -6.60 -4.59 -14.25
CA ALA A 206 -7.70 -5.39 -14.77
C ALA A 206 -8.12 -4.98 -16.19
N PHE A 207 -8.06 -3.68 -16.51
CA PHE A 207 -8.65 -3.13 -17.74
C PHE A 207 -7.71 -2.21 -18.53
N GLY A 208 -6.47 -2.00 -18.07
CA GLY A 208 -5.57 -1.02 -18.69
C GLY A 208 -6.01 0.43 -18.53
N LEU A 209 -6.94 0.72 -17.59
CA LEU A 209 -7.52 2.05 -17.39
C LEU A 209 -6.75 2.81 -16.31
N VAL A 210 -6.01 3.83 -16.73
CA VAL A 210 -5.32 4.75 -15.83
C VAL A 210 -6.17 6.01 -15.67
N VAL A 211 -6.79 6.17 -14.50
CA VAL A 211 -7.72 7.26 -14.18
C VAL A 211 -7.27 8.01 -12.93
N ALA A 212 -7.58 9.30 -12.85
CA ALA A 212 -7.31 10.06 -11.64
C ALA A 212 -8.30 9.67 -10.53
N PRO A 213 -7.87 9.67 -9.24
CA PRO A 213 -8.77 9.33 -8.14
C PRO A 213 -10.03 10.21 -8.09
N THR A 214 -9.95 11.46 -8.54
CA THR A 214 -11.07 12.41 -8.58
C THR A 214 -12.14 12.06 -9.62
N GLU A 215 -11.84 11.19 -10.57
CA GLU A 215 -12.79 10.73 -11.60
C GLU A 215 -13.64 9.55 -11.12
N LEU A 216 -13.27 8.93 -9.99
CA LEU A 216 -13.96 7.77 -9.42
C LEU A 216 -15.06 8.21 -8.45
N LEU A 217 -16.29 7.74 -8.71
CA LEU A 217 -17.40 7.88 -7.76
C LEU A 217 -17.01 7.22 -6.44
N THR A 218 -16.96 8.01 -5.39
CA THR A 218 -16.57 7.56 -4.05
C THR A 218 -17.65 7.95 -3.07
N VAL A 219 -18.24 6.94 -2.41
CA VAL A 219 -19.26 7.12 -1.39
C VAL A 219 -18.82 6.36 -0.14
N GLY A 220 -18.68 7.09 0.97
CA GLY A 220 -18.31 6.53 2.26
C GLY A 220 -19.45 5.79 2.96
N ILE A 221 -19.16 5.26 4.14
CA ILE A 221 -20.12 4.50 4.96
C ILE A 221 -20.82 5.36 6.03
N THR A 222 -20.44 6.63 6.16
CA THR A 222 -20.89 7.54 7.23
C THR A 222 -22.40 7.84 7.18
N SER A 223 -23.02 7.73 6.01
CA SER A 223 -24.46 7.96 5.80
C SER A 223 -25.31 6.70 5.97
N ILE A 224 -24.70 5.54 6.22
CA ILE A 224 -25.44 4.28 6.39
C ILE A 224 -26.09 4.27 7.77
N SER A 225 -27.43 4.25 7.79
CA SER A 225 -28.22 4.25 9.02
C SER A 225 -28.54 2.83 9.49
N SER A 226 -28.79 2.66 10.79
CA SER A 226 -29.29 1.40 11.34
C SER A 226 -30.60 0.96 10.68
N LEU A 227 -31.45 1.90 10.26
CA LEU A 227 -32.67 1.61 9.51
C LEU A 227 -32.35 1.00 8.13
N ALA A 228 -31.38 1.57 7.40
CA ALA A 228 -30.94 1.03 6.11
C ALA A 228 -30.37 -0.39 6.28
N THR A 229 -29.56 -0.63 7.31
CA THR A 229 -29.00 -1.95 7.61
C THR A 229 -30.08 -2.97 7.99
N ALA A 230 -31.07 -2.57 8.79
CA ALA A 230 -32.19 -3.43 9.16
C ALA A 230 -33.07 -3.78 7.95
N TYR A 231 -33.39 -2.78 7.13
CA TYR A 231 -34.14 -2.98 5.89
C TYR A 231 -33.40 -3.93 4.93
N ALA A 232 -32.11 -3.73 4.72
CA ALA A 232 -31.30 -4.63 3.90
C ALA A 232 -31.36 -6.07 4.42
N ARG A 233 -31.25 -6.29 5.73
CA ARG A 233 -31.35 -7.63 6.34
C ARG A 233 -32.71 -8.32 6.08
N GLU A 234 -33.80 -7.55 6.03
CA GLU A 234 -35.12 -8.09 5.71
C GLU A 234 -35.27 -8.50 4.24
N GLN A 235 -34.48 -7.92 3.33
CA GLN A 235 -34.55 -8.21 1.89
C GLN A 235 -33.65 -9.37 1.45
N GLY A 236 -32.78 -9.88 2.32
CA GLY A 236 -31.78 -10.91 2.00
C GLY A 236 -30.47 -10.35 1.46
#